data_AF-A0A8T4M7G9-F1
#
_entry.id   AF-A0A8T4M7G9-F1
#
_cell.length_a   1.000
_cell.length_b   1.000
_cell.length_c   1.000
_cell.angle_alpha   90.00
_cell.angle_beta   90.00
_cell.angle_gamma   90.00
#
_symmetry.space_group_name_H-M   'P 1'
#
loop_
_entity.id
_entity.type
_entity.pdbx_description
1 polymer ?
#
loop_
_entity_poly.entity_id
_entity_poly.type
_entity_poly.pdbx_seq_one_letter_code
_entity_poly.pdbx_strand_id
1 'polypeptide(L)'
;MNKKAADTTVIENTIFIVLNIVFFAIMLIFVYNSGSNILVKEQSYAKEIALIIDNCKPGMSVLLNINDLIETAKKNNFPVENIVKLDKKNNRVLVSLRQNSVFGFQYFSKDAEVKLNNNWLLIEVGKSSLLEKETSERK
;
A
#
# COMPACT_ATOMS: atom_id res chain seq x y z
N MET A 1 4.64 -16.61 -65.16
CA MET A 1 4.49 -16.68 -63.69
C MET A 1 4.83 -15.33 -63.09
N ASN A 2 3.82 -14.64 -62.54
CA ASN A 2 3.94 -13.27 -62.02
C ASN A 2 4.70 -13.24 -60.69
N LYS A 3 6.01 -12.96 -60.74
CA LYS A 3 6.86 -12.79 -59.54
C LYS A 3 6.40 -11.67 -58.61
N LYS A 4 5.65 -10.68 -59.13
CA LYS A 4 5.15 -9.53 -58.35
C LYS A 4 4.15 -9.89 -57.25
N ALA A 5 3.35 -10.95 -57.43
CA ALA A 5 2.33 -11.34 -56.45
C ALA A 5 2.91 -12.05 -55.22
N ALA A 6 4.00 -12.80 -55.38
CA ALA A 6 4.67 -13.47 -54.26
C ALA A 6 5.38 -12.46 -53.33
N ASP A 7 6.01 -11.43 -53.90
CA ASP A 7 6.69 -10.39 -53.11
C ASP A 7 5.72 -9.58 -52.26
N THR A 8 4.51 -9.29 -52.76
CA THR A 8 3.51 -8.53 -51.98
C THR A 8 3.02 -9.33 -50.77
N THR A 9 2.71 -10.62 -50.94
CA THR A 9 2.24 -11.48 -49.86
C THR A 9 3.31 -11.73 -48.79
N VAL A 10 4.59 -11.86 -49.18
CA VAL A 10 5.69 -12.02 -48.22
C VAL A 10 5.90 -10.74 -47.40
N ILE A 11 5.84 -9.57 -48.03
CA ILE A 11 5.96 -8.28 -47.35
C ILE A 11 4.79 -8.06 -46.39
N GLU A 12 3.55 -8.30 -46.82
CA GLU A 12 2.34 -8.17 -45.99
C GLU A 12 2.40 -9.07 -44.75
N ASN A 13 2.75 -10.35 -44.93
CA ASN A 13 2.88 -11.29 -43.81
C ASN A 13 4.02 -10.89 -42.86
N THR A 14 5.15 -10.39 -43.40
CA THR A 14 6.27 -9.93 -42.58
C THR A 14 5.86 -8.73 -41.72
N ILE A 15 5.18 -7.74 -42.31
CA ILE A 15 4.67 -6.57 -41.59
C ILE A 15 3.68 -7.00 -40.50
N PHE A 16 2.78 -7.93 -40.81
CA PHE A 16 1.81 -8.45 -39.85
C PHE A 16 2.49 -9.14 -38.65
N ILE A 17 3.52 -9.95 -38.89
CA ILE A 17 4.28 -10.63 -37.84
C ILE A 17 5.04 -9.62 -36.98
N VAL A 18 5.73 -8.66 -37.59
CA VAL A 18 6.49 -7.62 -36.86
C VAL A 18 5.55 -6.78 -35.99
N LEU A 19 4.40 -6.39 -36.53
CA LEU A 19 3.42 -5.60 -35.78
C LEU A 19 2.85 -6.37 -34.59
N ASN A 20 2.57 -7.66 -34.74
CA ASN A 20 2.14 -8.51 -33.62
C ASN A 20 3.22 -8.64 -32.56
N ILE A 21 4.49 -8.84 -32.94
CA ILE A 21 5.60 -8.92 -31.98
C ILE A 21 5.72 -7.62 -31.18
N VAL A 22 5.65 -6.47 -31.86
CA VAL A 22 5.68 -5.15 -31.19
C VAL A 22 4.47 -5.00 -30.27
N PHE A 23 3.27 -5.39 -30.71
CA PHE A 23 2.06 -5.35 -29.90
C PHE A 23 2.18 -6.22 -28.65
N PHE A 24 2.67 -7.46 -28.77
CA PHE A 24 2.91 -8.34 -27.64
C PHE A 24 3.99 -7.80 -26.69
N ALA A 25 5.06 -7.20 -27.22
CA ALA A 25 6.10 -6.59 -26.40
C ALA A 25 5.54 -5.42 -25.55
N ILE A 26 4.74 -4.55 -26.16
CA ILE A 26 4.07 -3.44 -25.45
C ILE A 26 3.11 -4.00 -24.39
N MET A 27 2.32 -5.02 -24.73
CA MET A 27 1.41 -5.68 -23.79
C MET A 27 2.16 -6.28 -22.59
N LEU A 28 3.29 -6.95 -22.80
CA LEU A 28 4.09 -7.53 -21.71
C LEU A 28 4.68 -6.44 -20.80
N ILE A 29 5.20 -5.36 -21.37
CA ILE A 29 5.71 -4.20 -20.62
C ILE A 29 4.58 -3.55 -19.81
N PHE A 30 3.40 -3.41 -20.42
CA PHE A 30 2.23 -2.84 -19.75
C PHE A 30 1.79 -3.70 -18.57
N VAL A 31 1.62 -5.02 -18.77
CA VAL A 31 1.24 -5.96 -17.69
C VAL A 31 2.26 -5.95 -16.55
N TYR A 32 3.56 -5.91 -16.87
CA TYR A 32 4.61 -5.80 -15.87
C TYR A 32 4.48 -4.52 -15.02
N ASN A 33 4.18 -3.38 -15.65
CA ASN A 33 4.00 -2.11 -14.96
C ASN A 33 2.67 -2.02 -14.19
N SER A 34 1.58 -2.59 -14.72
CA SER A 34 0.25 -2.59 -14.11
C SER A 34 0.16 -3.46 -12.85
N GLY A 35 1.09 -4.40 -12.65
CA GLY A 35 1.17 -5.21 -11.42
C GLY A 35 1.47 -4.39 -10.15
N SER A 36 1.89 -3.14 -10.29
CA SER A 36 2.19 -2.25 -9.16
C SER A 36 0.93 -1.59 -8.57
N ASN A 37 -0.01 -2.41 -8.05
CA ASN A 37 -1.18 -1.98 -7.27
C ASN A 37 -0.82 -1.36 -5.89
N ILE A 38 0.38 -0.77 -5.79
CA ILE A 38 0.95 -0.17 -4.58
C ILE A 38 0.04 0.94 -4.06
N LEU A 39 -0.47 1.80 -4.94
CA LEU A 39 -1.36 2.90 -4.56
C LEU A 39 -2.68 2.39 -3.95
N VAL A 40 -3.23 1.32 -4.54
CA VAL A 40 -4.46 0.68 -4.03
C VAL A 40 -4.21 0.06 -2.66
N LYS A 41 -3.04 -0.59 -2.46
CA LYS A 41 -2.65 -1.12 -1.16
C LYS A 41 -2.47 -0.02 -0.11
N GLU A 42 -1.75 1.05 -0.43
CA GLU A 42 -1.58 2.21 0.46
C GLU A 42 -2.94 2.76 0.91
N GLN A 43 -3.86 2.94 -0.05
CA GLN A 43 -5.21 3.42 0.23
C GLN A 43 -6.05 2.45 1.06
N SER A 44 -6.01 1.16 0.75
CA SER A 44 -6.78 0.13 1.47
C SER A 44 -6.34 0.05 2.92
N TYR A 45 -5.03 -0.06 3.15
CA TYR A 45 -4.49 -0.19 4.51
C TYR A 45 -4.66 1.10 5.33
N ALA A 46 -4.50 2.28 4.73
CA ALA A 46 -4.74 3.53 5.44
C ALA A 46 -6.19 3.64 5.94
N LYS A 47 -7.16 3.25 5.10
CA LYS A 47 -8.58 3.21 5.48
C LYS A 47 -8.85 2.16 6.56
N GLU A 48 -8.32 0.95 6.38
CA GLU A 48 -8.52 -0.14 7.33
C GLU A 48 -7.99 0.23 8.71
N ILE A 49 -6.76 0.73 8.81
CA ILE A 49 -6.15 1.15 10.09
C ILE A 49 -6.96 2.30 10.71
N ALA A 50 -7.38 3.29 9.93
CA ALA A 50 -8.19 4.39 10.44
C ALA A 50 -9.57 3.92 10.95
N LEU A 51 -10.23 3.03 10.21
CA LEU A 51 -11.50 2.43 10.65
C LEU A 51 -11.31 1.56 11.90
N ILE A 52 -10.21 0.82 12.01
CA ILE A 52 -9.89 0.08 13.23
C ILE A 52 -9.77 1.05 14.41
N ILE A 53 -9.01 2.14 14.24
CA ILE A 53 -8.85 3.18 15.27
C ILE A 53 -10.20 3.77 15.68
N ASP A 54 -11.10 4.04 14.73
CA ASP A 54 -12.42 4.62 14.99
C ASP A 54 -13.40 3.65 15.65
N ASN A 55 -13.29 2.35 15.36
CA ASN A 55 -14.15 1.32 15.96
C ASN A 55 -13.63 0.81 17.31
N CYS A 56 -12.36 1.08 17.66
CA CYS A 56 -11.77 0.66 18.93
C CYS A 56 -12.32 1.48 20.09
N LYS A 57 -12.71 0.80 21.17
CA LYS A 57 -13.02 1.45 22.45
C LYS A 57 -11.71 1.88 23.15
N PRO A 58 -11.73 2.94 23.98
CA PRO A 58 -10.59 3.29 24.83
C PRO A 58 -10.14 2.10 25.69
N GLY A 59 -8.83 1.86 25.74
CA GLY A 59 -8.23 0.72 26.44
C GLY A 59 -8.06 -0.54 25.58
N MET A 60 -8.57 -0.56 24.34
CA MET A 60 -8.37 -1.68 23.42
C MET A 60 -6.99 -1.65 22.75
N SER A 61 -6.48 -2.85 22.46
CA SER A 61 -5.28 -3.06 21.66
C SER A 61 -5.59 -4.03 20.53
N VAL A 62 -5.25 -3.64 19.30
CA VAL A 62 -5.46 -4.45 18.10
C VAL A 62 -4.12 -4.78 17.46
N LEU A 63 -3.94 -6.05 17.12
CA LEU A 63 -2.78 -6.53 16.36
C LEU A 63 -3.21 -6.79 14.91
N LEU A 64 -2.65 -6.02 13.99
CA LEU A 64 -2.88 -6.18 12.55
C LEU A 64 -1.64 -6.80 11.90
N ASN A 65 -1.83 -7.84 11.10
CA ASN A 65 -0.74 -8.41 10.30
C ASN A 65 -0.48 -7.50 9.10
N ILE A 66 0.75 -7.02 8.96
CA ILE A 66 1.17 -6.12 7.87
C ILE A 66 2.28 -6.74 7.01
N ASN A 67 2.39 -8.08 6.98
CA ASN A 67 3.43 -8.78 6.23
C ASN A 67 3.44 -8.37 4.75
N ASP A 68 2.26 -8.28 4.14
CA ASP A 68 2.11 -7.91 2.73
C ASP A 68 2.62 -6.49 2.43
N LEU A 69 2.43 -5.54 3.36
CA LEU A 69 2.95 -4.18 3.26
C LEU A 69 4.47 -4.19 3.33
N ILE A 70 5.05 -4.95 4.26
CA ILE A 70 6.50 -5.05 4.46
C ILE A 70 7.17 -5.68 3.24
N GLU A 71 6.62 -6.77 2.70
CA GLU A 71 7.14 -7.39 1.48
C GLU A 71 7.08 -6.43 0.30
N THR A 72 5.98 -5.68 0.17
CA THR A 72 5.82 -4.68 -0.89
C THR A 72 6.83 -3.53 -0.71
N ALA A 73 7.04 -3.04 0.51
CA ALA A 73 8.03 -2.00 0.82
C ALA A 73 9.47 -2.48 0.55
N LYS A 74 9.81 -3.71 0.94
CA LYS A 74 11.13 -4.33 0.67
C LYS A 74 11.40 -4.43 -0.84
N LYS A 75 10.42 -4.87 -1.64
CA LYS A 75 10.53 -4.89 -3.11
C LYS A 75 10.83 -3.50 -3.70
N ASN A 76 10.39 -2.44 -3.03
CA ASN A 76 10.60 -1.06 -3.45
C ASN A 76 11.77 -0.36 -2.72
N ASN A 77 12.61 -1.11 -1.99
CA ASN A 77 13.70 -0.56 -1.17
C ASN A 77 13.25 0.56 -0.21
N PHE A 78 12.03 0.46 0.30
CA PHE A 78 11.45 1.44 1.21
C PHE A 78 11.62 1.01 2.68
N PRO A 79 12.08 1.90 3.58
CA PRO A 79 12.33 1.56 4.99
C PRO A 79 11.03 1.20 5.72
N VAL A 80 11.05 0.05 6.41
CA VAL A 80 9.90 -0.55 7.09
C VAL A 80 9.32 0.37 8.18
N GLU A 81 10.18 1.10 8.87
CA GLU A 81 9.81 2.05 9.93
C GLU A 81 8.95 3.21 9.43
N ASN A 82 8.99 3.50 8.12
CA ASN A 82 8.24 4.59 7.52
C ASN A 82 6.95 4.14 6.83
N ILE A 83 6.58 2.85 6.92
CA ILE A 83 5.41 2.31 6.22
C ILE A 83 4.12 2.92 6.74
N VAL A 84 3.96 2.98 8.07
CA VAL A 84 2.76 3.53 8.72
C VAL A 84 3.18 4.64 9.67
N LYS A 85 2.59 5.82 9.51
CA LYS A 85 2.76 6.97 10.40
C LYS A 85 1.41 7.51 10.79
N LEU A 86 1.33 8.05 12.01
CA LEU A 86 0.11 8.65 12.52
C LEU A 86 0.35 10.16 12.69
N ASP A 87 -0.36 10.95 11.90
CA ASP A 87 -0.37 12.40 12.01
C ASP A 87 -1.41 12.82 13.06
N LYS A 88 -0.93 12.99 14.29
CA LYS A 88 -1.75 13.41 15.44
C LYS A 88 -2.29 14.85 15.30
N LYS A 89 -1.70 15.70 14.45
CA LYS A 89 -2.17 17.09 14.29
C LYS A 89 -3.43 17.17 13.43
N ASN A 90 -3.48 16.34 12.39
CA ASN A 90 -4.59 16.31 11.44
C ASN A 90 -5.52 15.10 11.63
N ASN A 91 -5.25 14.26 12.64
CA ASN A 91 -5.90 12.96 12.87
C ASN A 91 -5.92 12.10 11.60
N ARG A 92 -4.75 11.83 11.03
CA ARG A 92 -4.62 11.02 9.80
C ARG A 92 -3.67 9.84 9.99
N VAL A 93 -4.06 8.69 9.44
CA VAL A 93 -3.17 7.56 9.21
C VAL A 93 -2.52 7.75 7.84
N LEU A 94 -1.20 7.81 7.81
CA LEU A 94 -0.38 7.92 6.60
C LEU A 94 0.26 6.56 6.33
N VAL A 95 0.04 6.02 5.13
CA VAL A 95 0.68 4.78 4.66
C VAL A 95 1.51 5.06 3.43
N SER A 96 2.75 4.57 3.43
CA SER A 96 3.72 4.72 2.34
C SER A 96 4.44 3.41 2.05
N LEU A 97 4.57 3.07 0.77
CA LEU A 97 5.30 1.88 0.32
C LEU A 97 6.46 2.22 -0.62
N ARG A 98 6.65 3.50 -0.97
CA ARG A 98 7.73 4.03 -1.82
C ARG A 98 8.01 5.52 -1.52
N GLN A 99 9.18 6.01 -1.93
CA GLN A 99 9.67 7.37 -1.60
C GLN A 99 8.77 8.53 -2.05
N ASN A 100 7.98 8.36 -3.12
CA ASN A 100 7.15 9.42 -3.70
C ASN A 100 5.64 9.16 -3.59
N SER A 101 5.21 8.36 -2.62
CA SER A 101 3.79 7.98 -2.45
C SER A 101 3.44 7.94 -0.97
N VAL A 102 2.50 8.77 -0.59
CA VAL A 102 1.87 8.72 0.73
C VAL A 102 0.38 8.79 0.51
N PHE A 103 -0.36 7.87 1.11
CA PHE A 103 -1.81 7.97 1.18
C PHE A 103 -2.21 8.23 2.63
N GLY A 104 -3.05 9.25 2.84
CA GLY A 104 -3.56 9.63 4.14
C GLY A 104 -5.06 9.40 4.25
N PHE A 105 -5.51 8.77 5.33
CA PHE A 105 -6.93 8.67 5.66
C PHE A 105 -7.22 9.23 7.04
N GLN A 106 -8.33 9.94 7.19
CA GLN A 106 -8.71 10.61 8.44
C GLN A 106 -9.36 9.62 9.40
N TYR A 107 -9.01 9.73 10.68
CA TYR A 107 -9.65 9.06 11.80
C TYR A 107 -10.20 10.10 12.80
N PHE A 108 -11.13 9.70 13.66
CA PHE A 108 -11.85 10.55 14.61
C PHE A 108 -11.53 10.25 16.09
N SER A 109 -11.04 9.05 16.41
CA SER A 109 -10.71 8.68 17.79
C SER A 109 -9.66 9.60 18.41
N LYS A 110 -9.84 9.90 19.69
CA LYS A 110 -8.87 10.63 20.51
C LYS A 110 -7.84 9.64 21.09
N ASP A 111 -6.57 10.02 21.05
CA ASP A 111 -5.46 9.28 21.67
C ASP A 111 -5.18 7.88 21.08
N ALA A 112 -4.94 7.82 19.77
CA ALA A 112 -4.44 6.63 19.09
C ALA A 112 -2.91 6.60 19.03
N GLU A 113 -2.33 5.43 19.28
CA GLU A 113 -0.93 5.12 19.07
C GLU A 113 -0.77 3.91 18.17
N VAL A 114 0.26 3.93 17.34
CA VAL A 114 0.60 2.85 16.42
C VAL A 114 2.07 2.51 16.60
N LYS A 115 2.36 1.24 16.88
CA LYS A 115 3.71 0.71 17.09
C LYS A 115 3.92 -0.45 16.13
N LEU A 116 5.01 -0.40 15.37
CA LEU A 116 5.38 -1.47 14.45
C LEU A 116 6.31 -2.45 15.17
N ASN A 117 5.97 -3.73 15.16
CA ASN A 117 6.74 -4.81 15.74
C ASN A 117 6.90 -5.94 14.72
N ASN A 118 8.04 -5.95 14.04
CA ASN A 118 8.36 -6.89 12.97
C ASN A 118 7.27 -6.93 11.88
N ASN A 119 6.44 -7.98 11.89
CA ASN A 119 5.38 -8.21 10.90
C ASN A 119 3.99 -7.75 11.37
N TRP A 120 3.91 -7.21 12.59
CA TRP A 120 2.67 -6.81 13.23
C TRP A 120 2.64 -5.31 13.47
N LEU A 121 1.46 -4.74 13.29
CA LEU A 121 1.14 -3.38 13.67
C LEU A 121 0.25 -3.43 14.91
N LEU A 122 0.78 -2.95 16.03
CA LEU A 122 0.04 -2.80 17.26
C LEU A 122 -0.63 -1.42 17.27
N ILE A 123 -1.95 -1.40 17.34
CA ILE A 123 -2.78 -0.20 17.43
C ILE A 123 -3.33 -0.14 18.85
N GLU A 124 -3.04 0.93 19.58
CA GLU A 124 -3.53 1.17 20.94
C GLU A 124 -4.38 2.44 20.96
N VAL A 125 -5.60 2.37 21.47
CA VAL A 125 -6.51 3.53 21.54
C VAL A 125 -6.83 3.85 23.00
N GLY A 126 -6.59 5.08 23.43
CA GLY A 126 -6.99 5.59 24.76
C GLY A 126 -6.22 5.02 25.95
N LYS A 127 -5.09 4.33 25.76
CA LYS A 127 -4.28 3.80 26.88
C LYS A 127 -3.58 4.88 27.72
N SER A 128 -3.28 6.04 27.14
CA SER A 128 -2.57 7.12 27.84
C SER A 128 -3.35 7.72 29.01
N SER A 129 -4.68 7.65 29.03
CA SER A 129 -5.54 8.25 30.07
C SER A 129 -5.94 7.29 31.19
N LEU A 130 -5.67 5.98 31.03
CA LEU A 130 -5.98 4.96 32.05
C LEU A 130 -4.85 4.81 33.08
N LEU A 131 -3.60 5.02 32.68
CA LEU A 131 -2.44 4.96 33.58
C LEU A 131 -2.43 6.14 34.59
N GLU A 132 -2.92 7.32 34.19
CA GLU A 132 -3.05 8.45 35.13
C GLU A 132 -4.15 8.23 36.18
N LYS A 133 -5.24 7.54 35.84
CA LYS A 133 -6.33 7.26 36.78
C LYS A 133 -5.93 6.24 37.85
N GLU A 134 -5.24 5.16 37.50
CA GLU A 134 -4.79 4.17 38.48
C GLU A 134 -3.74 4.72 39.46
N THR A 135 -2.99 5.76 39.07
CA THR A 135 -1.99 6.39 39.93
C THR A 135 -2.62 7.41 40.89
N SER A 136 -3.79 7.97 40.55
CA SER A 136 -4.51 8.92 41.42
C SER A 136 -5.40 8.25 42.47
N GLU A 137 -5.83 7.00 42.26
CA GLU A 137 -6.65 6.25 43.25
C GLU A 137 -5.80 5.50 44.29
N ARG A 138 -4.46 5.50 44.15
CA ARG A 138 -3.51 4.93 45.11
C ARG A 138 -2.82 5.98 46.01
N LYS A 139 -3.25 7.24 45.96
CA LYS A 139 -2.84 8.30 46.90
C LYS A 139 -4.01 8.71 47.77
#